data_AF-A0A7V4MSG5-F1
#
_entry.id   AF-A0A7V4MSG5-F1
#
_cell.length_a   1.000
_cell.length_b   1.000
_cell.length_c   1.000
_cell.angle_alpha   90.00
_cell.angle_beta   90.00
_cell.angle_gamma   90.00
#
_symmetry.space_group_name_H-M   'P 1'
#
loop_
_entity.id
_entity.type
_entity.pdbx_description
1 polymer ?
#
loop_
_entity_poly.entity_id
_entity_poly.type
_entity_poly.pdbx_seq_one_letter_code
_entity_poly.pdbx_strand_id
1 'polypeptide(L)'
;MKNAPIFITILACVLFISFAAFGQEVAGILKWEQLPDMAGYDWSSEDLVPSAVADDWICENGMPINRIEWWGSYYIPTAFPYQNSDNFDDPTLVTNTPPGTVTGFRIAIFEHLEQGECFPWPMPGDLLYMTEVAIENANETLYGVATKPGGQQENVWQYSVALDEFFYQELGERYWIAIQALDGGTWQPGATYAQMIQWGWHQTNKLLYGQGEDAVQIWYIDQNKNECDEWDLLVDTEMAFRLYTIPEPSTGMIILSSLGLLGVIIRK
;
A
#
# COMPACT_ATOMS: atom_id res chain seq x y z
N MET A 1 -42.84 9.81 37.76
CA MET A 1 -42.95 9.61 36.29
C MET A 1 -42.91 10.90 35.45
N LYS A 2 -42.45 12.06 35.96
CA LYS A 2 -42.44 13.33 35.19
C LYS A 2 -41.20 13.54 34.28
N ASN A 3 -40.17 12.70 34.38
CA ASN A 3 -38.88 12.92 33.70
C ASN A 3 -38.63 11.96 32.51
N ALA A 4 -39.55 11.03 32.24
CA ALA A 4 -39.46 10.09 31.12
C ALA A 4 -39.29 10.75 29.73
N PRO A 5 -39.97 11.87 29.38
CA PRO A 5 -39.83 12.44 28.04
C PRO A 5 -38.44 13.04 27.80
N ILE A 6 -37.81 13.64 28.82
CA ILE A 6 -36.47 14.24 28.70
C ILE A 6 -35.41 13.15 28.47
N PHE A 7 -35.54 12.01 29.15
CA PHE A 7 -34.60 10.89 29.01
C PHE A 7 -34.63 10.27 27.61
N ILE A 8 -35.83 10.14 27.02
CA ILE A 8 -36.02 9.62 25.66
C ILE A 8 -35.43 10.59 24.63
N THR A 9 -35.59 11.90 24.81
CA THR A 9 -35.02 12.90 23.90
C THR A 9 -33.49 12.92 23.95
N ILE A 10 -32.88 12.84 25.13
CA ILE A 10 -31.41 12.79 25.25
C ILE A 10 -30.86 11.52 24.58
N LEU A 11 -31.48 10.36 24.82
CA LEU A 11 -31.05 9.11 24.21
C LEU A 11 -31.20 9.14 22.68
N ALA A 12 -32.30 9.70 22.17
CA ALA A 12 -32.53 9.86 20.74
C ALA A 12 -31.50 10.81 20.10
N CYS A 13 -31.14 11.92 20.76
CA CYS A 13 -30.10 12.84 20.29
C CYS A 13 -28.71 12.18 20.29
N VAL A 14 -28.36 11.41 21.32
CA VAL A 14 -27.09 10.67 21.36
C VAL A 14 -27.02 9.66 20.21
N LEU A 15 -28.09 8.88 20.00
CA LEU A 15 -28.19 7.93 18.87
C LEU A 15 -28.10 8.65 17.51
N PHE A 16 -28.78 9.79 17.33
CA PHE A 16 -28.74 10.55 16.07
C PHE A 16 -27.35 11.14 15.78
N ILE A 17 -26.65 11.62 16.81
CA ILE A 17 -25.27 12.13 16.67
C ILE A 17 -24.31 10.98 16.34
N SER A 18 -24.54 9.78 16.88
CA SER A 18 -23.77 8.58 16.50
C SER A 18 -23.94 8.25 15.02
N PHE A 19 -25.16 8.30 14.47
CA PHE A 19 -25.41 8.00 13.07
C PHE A 19 -24.84 9.04 12.08
N ALA A 20 -24.81 10.32 12.46
CA ALA A 20 -24.24 11.38 11.60
C ALA A 20 -22.70 11.35 11.50
N ALA A 21 -22.01 10.66 12.42
CA ALA A 21 -20.55 10.56 12.43
C ALA A 21 -19.99 9.47 11.48
N PHE A 22 -20.83 8.59 10.93
CA PHE A 22 -20.38 7.48 10.06
C PHE A 22 -20.21 7.85 8.58
N GLY A 23 -20.57 9.07 8.17
CA GLY A 23 -20.57 9.47 6.76
C GLY A 23 -19.39 10.33 6.30
N GLN A 24 -18.48 10.70 7.19
CA GLN A 24 -17.30 11.47 6.84
C GLN A 24 -16.12 10.51 6.71
N GLU A 25 -15.50 10.44 5.53
CA GLU A 25 -14.17 9.85 5.40
C GLU A 25 -13.26 10.55 6.41
N VAL A 26 -12.96 9.85 7.51
CA VAL A 26 -12.00 10.34 8.46
C VAL A 26 -10.66 10.22 7.75
N ALA A 27 -10.05 11.36 7.44
CA ALA A 27 -8.71 11.38 6.88
C ALA A 27 -7.81 10.50 7.76
N GLY A 28 -7.38 9.36 7.23
CA GLY A 28 -6.56 8.40 7.98
C GLY A 28 -5.32 9.09 8.55
N ILE A 29 -4.91 8.67 9.75
CA ILE A 29 -3.67 9.10 10.39
C ILE A 29 -2.52 8.34 9.74
N LEU A 30 -1.49 9.07 9.29
CA LEU A 30 -0.28 8.49 8.74
C LEU A 30 0.43 7.63 9.80
N LYS A 31 0.70 6.37 9.47
CA LYS A 31 1.45 5.41 10.30
C LYS A 31 2.89 5.24 9.83
N TRP A 32 3.09 5.20 8.51
CA TRP A 32 4.37 4.90 7.90
C TRP A 32 4.51 5.65 6.58
N GLU A 33 5.72 6.09 6.25
CA GLU A 33 6.00 6.88 5.05
C GLU A 33 7.39 6.62 4.47
N GLN A 34 7.42 6.18 3.22
CA GLN A 34 8.54 6.19 2.29
C GLN A 34 8.09 6.89 1.00
N LEU A 35 8.59 8.10 0.76
CA LEU A 35 8.22 8.91 -0.42
C LEU A 35 9.01 8.49 -1.66
N PRO A 36 8.43 8.59 -2.87
CA PRO A 36 9.12 8.20 -4.09
C PRO A 36 10.37 9.05 -4.36
N ASP A 37 11.42 8.42 -4.86
CA ASP A 37 12.57 9.11 -5.41
C ASP A 37 12.29 9.58 -6.83
N MET A 38 12.07 10.88 -7.02
CA MET A 38 11.85 11.44 -8.36
C MET A 38 13.06 11.33 -9.31
N ALA A 39 14.16 10.71 -8.88
CA ALA A 39 15.29 10.29 -9.72
C ALA A 39 15.53 8.75 -9.71
N GLY A 40 14.69 7.98 -9.02
CA GLY A 40 14.88 6.56 -8.75
C GLY A 40 14.40 5.62 -9.85
N TYR A 41 14.34 4.32 -9.55
CA TYR A 41 13.93 3.27 -10.48
C TYR A 41 12.51 2.75 -10.21
N ASP A 42 11.93 2.14 -11.25
CA ASP A 42 10.67 1.41 -11.19
C ASP A 42 10.96 -0.08 -11.38
N TRP A 43 10.65 -0.87 -10.36
CA TRP A 43 10.88 -2.31 -10.34
C TRP A 43 9.64 -3.05 -10.81
N SER A 44 9.80 -3.97 -11.77
CA SER A 44 8.68 -4.74 -12.31
C SER A 44 8.00 -5.49 -11.17
N SER A 45 6.70 -5.25 -11.03
CA SER A 45 5.85 -5.90 -10.03
C SER A 45 4.45 -5.99 -10.63
N GLU A 46 4.29 -6.88 -11.61
CA GLU A 46 3.11 -6.99 -12.46
C GLU A 46 2.86 -8.45 -12.89
N ASP A 47 1.76 -8.73 -13.57
CA ASP A 47 1.43 -10.06 -14.07
C ASP A 47 1.74 -10.25 -15.57
N LEU A 48 1.87 -9.17 -16.34
CA LEU A 48 2.28 -9.21 -17.75
C LEU A 48 3.69 -9.77 -17.94
N VAL A 49 4.64 -9.29 -17.14
CA VAL A 49 5.91 -9.96 -16.87
C VAL A 49 5.83 -10.43 -15.43
N PRO A 50 5.44 -11.69 -15.19
CA PRO A 50 5.17 -12.18 -13.85
C PRO A 50 6.33 -11.84 -12.93
N SER A 51 6.05 -10.94 -11.99
CA SER A 51 6.98 -10.49 -10.98
C SER A 51 6.20 -9.87 -9.82
N ALA A 52 6.79 -9.87 -8.63
CA ALA A 52 6.29 -9.10 -7.51
C ALA A 52 7.45 -8.63 -6.65
N VAL A 53 7.42 -7.35 -6.31
CA VAL A 53 8.34 -6.75 -5.35
C VAL A 53 7.63 -6.65 -4.01
N ALA A 54 8.38 -6.91 -2.93
CA ALA A 54 7.94 -6.70 -1.57
C ALA A 54 8.94 -5.81 -0.82
N ASP A 55 8.41 -4.99 0.08
CA ASP A 55 9.19 -4.14 0.96
C ASP A 55 8.59 -4.14 2.36
N ASP A 56 9.35 -3.75 3.37
CA ASP A 56 8.98 -3.98 4.75
C ASP A 56 8.65 -2.70 5.54
N TRP A 57 7.98 -2.87 6.68
CA TRP A 57 7.81 -1.80 7.67
C TRP A 57 7.71 -2.35 9.08
N ILE A 58 7.97 -1.48 10.07
CA ILE A 58 7.79 -1.79 11.49
C ILE A 58 6.47 -1.17 11.98
N CYS A 59 5.68 -1.96 12.72
CA CYS A 59 4.51 -1.45 13.41
C CYS A 59 4.88 -0.66 14.68
N GLU A 60 4.77 0.67 14.65
CA GLU A 60 5.20 1.51 15.78
C GLU A 60 4.14 1.73 16.87
N ASN A 61 2.87 1.38 16.64
CA ASN A 61 1.78 1.74 17.56
C ASN A 61 0.67 0.69 17.73
N GLY A 62 0.77 -0.49 17.11
CA GLY A 62 -0.23 -1.57 17.20
C GLY A 62 -1.59 -1.27 16.53
N MET A 63 -1.76 -0.10 15.90
CA MET A 63 -3.02 0.26 15.24
C MET A 63 -3.18 -0.46 13.90
N PRO A 64 -4.40 -0.82 13.48
CA PRO A 64 -4.61 -1.49 12.20
C PRO A 64 -4.31 -0.56 11.00
N ILE A 65 -3.97 -1.14 9.85
CA ILE A 65 -3.90 -0.41 8.58
C ILE A 65 -5.29 -0.40 7.94
N ASN A 66 -5.74 0.77 7.50
CA ASN A 66 -7.02 0.93 6.81
C ASN A 66 -6.90 1.53 5.40
N ARG A 67 -5.74 2.07 5.05
CA ARG A 67 -5.48 2.64 3.72
C ARG A 67 -4.00 2.54 3.39
N ILE A 68 -3.73 2.26 2.13
CA ILE A 68 -2.39 2.12 1.57
C ILE A 68 -2.26 3.11 0.41
N GLU A 69 -1.14 3.80 0.34
CA GLU A 69 -0.73 4.57 -0.83
C GLU A 69 0.62 4.07 -1.33
N TRP A 70 0.82 4.05 -2.64
CA TRP A 70 2.07 3.66 -3.26
C TRP A 70 2.28 4.43 -4.56
N TRP A 71 3.48 4.33 -5.12
CA TRP A 71 3.84 5.01 -6.35
C TRP A 71 4.35 4.04 -7.40
N GLY A 72 4.12 4.35 -8.66
CA GLY A 72 4.63 3.56 -9.77
C GLY A 72 4.57 4.32 -11.08
N SER A 73 5.36 3.86 -12.04
CA SER A 73 5.45 4.44 -13.37
C SER A 73 5.14 3.40 -14.44
N TYR A 74 4.78 3.92 -15.62
CA TYR A 74 4.58 3.11 -16.81
C TYR A 74 5.75 3.29 -17.76
N TYR A 75 6.32 2.19 -18.24
CA TYR A 75 7.45 2.20 -19.16
C TYR A 75 7.25 1.21 -20.30
N ILE A 76 7.97 1.41 -21.39
CA ILE A 76 8.02 0.47 -22.50
C ILE A 76 9.42 -0.15 -22.49
N PRO A 77 9.56 -1.47 -22.28
CA PRO A 77 10.87 -2.10 -22.22
C PRO A 77 11.53 -2.12 -23.61
N THR A 78 12.83 -1.83 -23.67
CA THR A 78 13.62 -1.92 -24.91
C THR A 78 13.98 -3.35 -25.31
N ALA A 79 13.94 -4.31 -24.38
CA ALA A 79 14.13 -5.73 -24.62
C ALA A 79 13.26 -6.58 -23.67
N PHE A 80 13.02 -7.85 -24.02
CA PHE A 80 12.09 -8.73 -23.28
C PHE A 80 12.65 -10.14 -23.09
N PRO A 81 12.37 -10.80 -21.94
CA PRO A 81 11.77 -10.25 -20.72
C PRO A 81 12.80 -9.41 -19.95
N TYR A 82 12.39 -8.27 -19.40
CA TYR A 82 13.22 -7.44 -18.52
C TYR A 82 12.62 -7.46 -17.11
N GLN A 83 13.47 -7.71 -16.10
CA GLN A 83 13.05 -7.91 -14.70
C GLN A 83 12.80 -6.58 -13.97
N ASN A 84 13.18 -5.47 -14.57
CA ASN A 84 13.09 -4.12 -14.05
C ASN A 84 13.22 -3.13 -15.22
N SER A 85 12.76 -1.88 -15.02
CA SER A 85 13.11 -0.81 -15.95
C SER A 85 14.62 -0.59 -15.93
N ASP A 86 15.30 -0.76 -17.06
CA ASP A 86 16.68 -0.28 -17.23
C ASP A 86 16.58 1.13 -17.81
N ASN A 87 16.25 2.06 -16.92
CA ASN A 87 15.83 3.45 -17.16
C ASN A 87 16.76 4.30 -18.06
N PHE A 88 17.89 3.79 -18.52
CA PHE A 88 18.72 4.52 -19.46
C PHE A 88 18.13 4.54 -20.88
N ASP A 89 17.46 3.47 -21.29
CA ASP A 89 17.00 3.30 -22.67
C ASP A 89 15.49 3.10 -22.82
N ASP A 90 14.76 2.82 -21.75
CA ASP A 90 13.32 2.52 -21.80
C ASP A 90 12.47 3.78 -22.09
N PRO A 91 11.71 3.83 -23.20
CA PRO A 91 10.81 4.94 -23.45
C PRO A 91 9.75 5.06 -22.36
N THR A 92 9.77 6.22 -21.70
CA THR A 92 8.81 6.62 -20.68
C THR A 92 7.57 7.27 -21.32
N LEU A 93 6.43 7.18 -20.63
CA LEU A 93 5.18 7.76 -21.09
C LEU A 93 4.90 9.08 -20.38
N VAL A 94 5.32 10.20 -20.98
CA VAL A 94 4.93 11.54 -20.53
C VAL A 94 3.56 11.90 -21.11
N THR A 95 2.51 11.53 -20.39
CA THR A 95 1.10 11.78 -20.74
C THR A 95 0.34 12.36 -19.56
N ASN A 96 -0.66 13.22 -19.79
CA ASN A 96 -1.52 13.68 -18.67
C ASN A 96 -2.59 12.65 -18.28
N THR A 97 -2.48 11.42 -18.78
CA THR A 97 -3.47 10.35 -18.58
C THR A 97 -2.75 9.01 -18.53
N PRO A 98 -3.02 8.16 -17.54
CA PRO A 98 -2.46 6.82 -17.47
C PRO A 98 -2.75 6.02 -18.74
N PRO A 99 -1.89 5.06 -19.13
CA PRO A 99 -2.08 4.26 -20.34
C PRO A 99 -3.33 3.36 -20.30
N GLY A 100 -3.83 3.04 -19.10
CA GLY A 100 -4.97 2.17 -18.90
C GLY A 100 -4.69 0.68 -19.16
N THR A 101 -3.42 0.26 -19.07
CA THR A 101 -3.03 -1.16 -19.19
C THR A 101 -3.26 -1.93 -17.90
N VAL A 102 -3.04 -1.28 -16.75
CA VAL A 102 -3.32 -1.82 -15.43
C VAL A 102 -4.83 -1.76 -15.16
N THR A 103 -5.40 -2.91 -14.79
CA THR A 103 -6.82 -3.10 -14.46
C THR A 103 -7.08 -3.21 -12.97
N GLY A 104 -6.04 -3.35 -12.16
CA GLY A 104 -6.13 -3.41 -10.72
C GLY A 104 -4.78 -3.71 -10.09
N PHE A 105 -4.80 -3.96 -8.79
CA PHE A 105 -3.62 -4.31 -8.02
C PHE A 105 -3.95 -5.45 -7.06
N ARG A 106 -3.02 -6.40 -6.96
CA ARG A 106 -2.96 -7.36 -5.87
C ARG A 106 -2.06 -6.81 -4.78
N ILE A 107 -2.60 -6.68 -3.58
CA ILE A 107 -1.87 -6.26 -2.38
C ILE A 107 -1.80 -7.46 -1.45
N ALA A 108 -0.58 -7.87 -1.12
CA ALA A 108 -0.32 -8.96 -0.18
C ALA A 108 0.53 -8.46 0.98
N ILE A 109 0.21 -8.93 2.20
CA ILE A 109 1.01 -8.67 3.40
C ILE A 109 1.44 -9.99 3.99
N PHE A 110 2.72 -10.07 4.33
CA PHE A 110 3.36 -11.26 4.87
C PHE A 110 3.94 -10.98 6.25
N GLU A 111 4.14 -12.04 7.03
CA GLU A 111 5.00 -11.97 8.19
C GLU A 111 6.46 -11.70 7.79
N HIS A 112 7.25 -11.27 8.75
CA HIS A 112 8.69 -11.12 8.58
C HIS A 112 9.42 -12.42 8.93
N LEU A 113 10.23 -12.92 8.00
CA LEU A 113 11.24 -13.94 8.28
C LEU A 113 12.60 -13.27 8.41
N GLU A 114 13.22 -13.52 9.56
CA GLU A 114 14.62 -13.19 9.80
C GLU A 114 15.54 -13.95 8.84
N GLN A 115 16.74 -13.41 8.61
CA GLN A 115 17.79 -14.10 7.87
C GLN A 115 18.03 -15.52 8.46
N GLY A 116 18.14 -16.52 7.59
CA GLY A 116 18.06 -17.92 8.00
C GLY A 116 18.96 -18.85 7.20
N GLU A 117 18.72 -20.16 7.34
CA GLU A 117 19.45 -21.17 6.55
C GLU A 117 19.06 -21.15 5.07
N CYS A 118 17.83 -20.74 4.75
CA CYS A 118 17.35 -20.67 3.37
C CYS A 118 17.92 -19.46 2.61
N PHE A 119 17.95 -18.28 3.24
CA PHE A 119 18.46 -17.05 2.61
C PHE A 119 19.30 -16.22 3.59
N PRO A 120 20.40 -15.60 3.12
CA PRO A 120 21.28 -14.81 3.96
C PRO A 120 20.78 -13.37 4.21
N TRP A 121 19.55 -13.04 3.81
CA TRP A 121 18.86 -11.77 4.06
C TRP A 121 17.45 -12.05 4.61
N PRO A 122 16.84 -11.11 5.35
CA PRO A 122 15.44 -11.21 5.77
C PRO A 122 14.49 -11.09 4.57
N MET A 123 13.28 -11.63 4.68
CA MET A 123 12.34 -11.71 3.57
C MET A 123 10.88 -11.92 4.02
N PRO A 124 9.89 -11.84 3.10
CA PRO A 124 8.50 -12.23 3.37
C PRO A 124 8.37 -13.72 3.73
N GLY A 125 7.60 -14.01 4.79
CA GLY A 125 7.22 -15.37 5.21
C GLY A 125 5.82 -15.80 4.81
N ASP A 126 5.09 -16.38 5.75
CA ASP A 126 3.67 -16.73 5.59
C ASP A 126 2.83 -15.51 5.19
N LEU A 127 1.90 -15.75 4.26
CA LEU A 127 0.91 -14.77 3.82
C LEU A 127 -0.14 -14.54 4.91
N LEU A 128 -0.24 -13.31 5.39
CA LEU A 128 -1.19 -12.91 6.45
C LEU A 128 -2.46 -12.27 5.89
N TYR A 129 -2.34 -11.55 4.77
CA TYR A 129 -3.45 -10.82 4.16
C TYR A 129 -3.23 -10.69 2.66
N MET A 130 -4.32 -10.79 1.88
CA MET A 130 -4.29 -10.56 0.45
C MET A 130 -5.62 -9.97 0.00
N THR A 131 -5.56 -8.96 -0.86
CA THR A 131 -6.72 -8.41 -1.55
C THR A 131 -6.38 -8.05 -2.98
N GLU A 132 -7.38 -8.08 -3.85
CA GLU A 132 -7.29 -7.57 -5.22
C GLU A 132 -8.25 -6.39 -5.36
N VAL A 133 -7.75 -5.29 -5.90
CA VAL A 133 -8.45 -4.02 -5.98
C VAL A 133 -8.51 -3.61 -7.44
N ALA A 134 -9.72 -3.46 -7.97
CA ALA A 134 -9.91 -2.95 -9.33
C ALA A 134 -9.40 -1.50 -9.45
N ILE A 135 -8.87 -1.13 -10.62
CA ILE A 135 -8.25 0.19 -10.84
C ILE A 135 -9.24 1.34 -10.58
N GLU A 136 -10.54 1.15 -10.84
CA GLU A 136 -11.56 2.16 -10.54
C GLU A 136 -11.77 2.44 -9.05
N ASN A 137 -11.29 1.54 -8.18
CA ASN A 137 -11.32 1.69 -6.72
C ASN A 137 -9.97 2.20 -6.17
N ALA A 138 -8.93 2.25 -7.01
CA ALA A 138 -7.66 2.87 -6.69
C ALA A 138 -7.67 4.32 -7.19
N ASN A 139 -7.54 5.29 -6.29
CA ASN A 139 -7.43 6.68 -6.67
C ASN A 139 -6.05 6.94 -7.30
N GLU A 140 -5.96 6.82 -8.62
CA GLU A 140 -4.77 7.07 -9.43
C GLU A 140 -4.65 8.56 -9.77
N THR A 141 -3.55 9.17 -9.34
CA THR A 141 -3.27 10.60 -9.57
C THR A 141 -1.83 10.81 -10.02
N LEU A 142 -1.60 11.76 -10.93
CA LEU A 142 -0.24 12.13 -11.32
C LEU A 142 0.44 12.80 -10.12
N TYR A 143 1.47 12.16 -9.57
CA TYR A 143 2.24 12.70 -8.46
C TYR A 143 3.25 13.74 -8.95
N GLY A 144 3.96 13.44 -10.03
CA GLY A 144 4.94 14.34 -10.61
C GLY A 144 5.61 13.78 -11.86
N VAL A 145 6.49 14.59 -12.44
CA VAL A 145 7.34 14.19 -13.57
C VAL A 145 8.78 14.07 -13.08
N ALA A 146 9.27 12.84 -12.96
CA ALA A 146 10.66 12.51 -12.69
C ALA A 146 11.54 12.89 -13.91
N THR A 147 12.78 13.31 -13.65
CA THR A 147 13.78 13.53 -14.70
C THR A 147 14.94 12.56 -14.46
N LYS A 148 15.06 11.56 -15.31
CA LYS A 148 16.06 10.50 -15.21
C LYS A 148 17.43 10.97 -15.73
N PRO A 149 18.52 10.27 -15.38
CA PRO A 149 19.81 10.46 -16.02
C PRO A 149 19.69 10.44 -17.55
N GLY A 150 20.30 11.41 -18.25
CA GLY A 150 20.12 11.56 -19.70
C GLY A 150 18.94 12.47 -20.12
N GLY A 151 18.14 12.95 -19.16
CA GLY A 151 17.09 13.95 -19.40
C GLY A 151 15.75 13.39 -19.88
N GLN A 152 15.60 12.06 -19.87
CA GLN A 152 14.31 11.42 -20.09
C GLN A 152 13.36 11.76 -18.95
N GLN A 153 12.08 11.98 -19.30
CA GLN A 153 11.06 12.39 -18.35
C GLN A 153 10.09 11.25 -18.12
N GLU A 154 9.72 10.97 -16.87
CA GLU A 154 8.79 9.90 -16.53
C GLU A 154 7.68 10.44 -15.63
N ASN A 155 6.45 10.01 -15.88
CA ASN A 155 5.37 10.29 -14.95
C ASN A 155 5.34 9.26 -13.83
N VAL A 156 5.45 9.75 -12.60
CA VAL A 156 5.23 8.96 -11.40
C VAL A 156 3.77 9.15 -10.97
N TRP A 157 3.05 8.05 -10.86
CA TRP A 157 1.64 8.02 -10.44
C TRP A 157 1.56 7.60 -8.99
N GLN A 158 0.67 8.25 -8.23
CA GLN A 158 0.28 7.82 -6.89
C GLN A 158 -1.03 7.05 -6.98
N TYR A 159 -1.10 5.94 -6.28
CA TYR A 159 -2.31 5.13 -6.10
C TYR A 159 -2.68 5.17 -4.63
N SER A 160 -3.98 5.24 -4.33
CA SER A 160 -4.50 5.24 -2.95
C SER A 160 -5.73 4.36 -2.86
N VAL A 161 -5.72 3.42 -1.91
CA VAL A 161 -6.81 2.47 -1.67
C VAL A 161 -7.14 2.38 -0.20
N ALA A 162 -8.42 2.57 0.12
CA ALA A 162 -8.97 2.16 1.41
C ALA A 162 -9.22 0.64 1.42
N LEU A 163 -8.79 -0.03 2.48
CA LEU A 163 -8.99 -1.47 2.63
C LEU A 163 -10.41 -1.75 3.13
N ASP A 164 -11.11 -2.68 2.46
CA ASP A 164 -12.42 -3.16 2.91
C ASP A 164 -12.34 -3.87 4.26
N GLU A 165 -11.26 -4.64 4.46
CA GLU A 165 -10.90 -5.25 5.73
C GLU A 165 -9.58 -4.66 6.23
N PHE A 166 -9.56 -4.23 7.49
CA PHE A 166 -8.35 -3.67 8.07
C PHE A 166 -7.31 -4.77 8.32
N PHE A 167 -6.04 -4.45 8.06
CA PHE A 167 -4.94 -5.32 8.46
C PHE A 167 -4.53 -5.01 9.90
N TYR A 168 -4.82 -5.93 10.82
CA TYR A 168 -4.39 -5.84 12.22
C TYR A 168 -2.94 -6.28 12.37
N GLN A 169 -2.19 -5.57 13.20
CA GLN A 169 -0.76 -5.78 13.40
C GLN A 169 -0.39 -5.60 14.86
N GLU A 170 0.71 -6.21 15.27
CA GLU A 170 1.22 -6.18 16.64
C GLU A 170 2.30 -5.12 16.79
N LEU A 171 2.35 -4.45 17.95
CA LEU A 171 3.32 -3.39 18.24
C LEU A 171 4.74 -3.96 18.26
N GLY A 172 5.63 -3.37 17.47
CA GLY A 172 7.05 -3.72 17.39
C GLY A 172 7.37 -4.79 16.35
N GLU A 173 6.35 -5.44 15.80
CA GLU A 173 6.53 -6.45 14.76
C GLU A 173 6.78 -5.82 13.39
N ARG A 174 7.59 -6.51 12.58
CA ARG A 174 7.88 -6.17 11.20
C ARG A 174 7.01 -6.98 10.26
N TYR A 175 6.61 -6.38 9.16
CA TYR A 175 5.78 -6.99 8.13
C TYR A 175 6.30 -6.62 6.75
N TRP A 176 5.96 -7.41 5.74
CA TRP A 176 6.27 -7.13 4.33
C TRP A 176 5.01 -6.90 3.54
N ILE A 177 5.03 -5.94 2.61
CA ILE A 177 3.95 -5.63 1.69
C ILE A 177 4.44 -5.82 0.27
N ALA A 178 3.71 -6.61 -0.51
CA ALA A 178 3.89 -6.71 -1.94
C ALA A 178 2.72 -6.05 -2.66
N ILE A 179 3.02 -5.22 -3.67
CA ILE A 179 2.03 -4.56 -4.51
C ILE A 179 2.32 -4.94 -5.96
N GLN A 180 1.43 -5.74 -6.54
CA GLN A 180 1.55 -6.25 -7.90
C GLN A 180 0.44 -5.69 -8.77
N ALA A 181 0.79 -5.07 -9.91
CA ALA A 181 -0.18 -4.66 -10.91
C ALA A 181 -0.82 -5.88 -11.59
N LEU A 182 -2.12 -5.75 -11.87
CA LEU A 182 -2.90 -6.72 -12.65
C LEU A 182 -3.17 -6.12 -14.02
N ASP A 183 -2.57 -6.68 -15.07
CA ASP A 183 -2.70 -6.18 -16.43
C ASP A 183 -3.92 -6.76 -17.15
N GLY A 184 -4.65 -5.88 -17.85
CA GLY A 184 -5.76 -6.30 -18.71
C GLY A 184 -5.31 -6.90 -20.04
N GLY A 185 -4.01 -6.89 -20.31
CA GLY A 185 -3.41 -7.34 -21.55
C GLY A 185 -3.25 -8.86 -21.58
N THR A 186 -4.10 -9.55 -22.33
CA THR A 186 -3.75 -10.91 -22.77
C THR A 186 -2.62 -10.81 -23.78
N TRP A 187 -1.48 -11.44 -23.49
CA TRP A 187 -0.43 -11.68 -24.47
C TRP A 187 -1.06 -12.15 -25.79
N GLN A 188 -0.93 -11.34 -26.85
CA GLN A 188 -1.44 -11.69 -28.17
C GLN A 188 -0.30 -12.37 -28.95
N PRO A 189 -0.50 -13.59 -29.49
CA PRO A 189 0.48 -14.20 -30.37
C PRO A 189 0.81 -13.28 -31.55
N GLY A 190 2.08 -12.83 -31.64
CA GLY A 190 2.56 -11.93 -32.69
C GLY A 190 2.60 -10.44 -32.32
N ALA A 191 2.20 -10.06 -31.11
CA ALA A 191 2.56 -8.75 -30.55
C ALA A 191 4.09 -8.68 -30.40
N THR A 192 4.71 -7.61 -30.89
CA THR A 192 6.14 -7.37 -30.63
C THR A 192 6.30 -6.90 -29.19
N TYR A 193 7.18 -7.53 -28.42
CA TYR A 193 7.40 -7.19 -27.00
C TYR A 193 7.73 -5.71 -26.74
N ALA A 194 8.32 -5.02 -27.71
CA ALA A 194 8.58 -3.57 -27.71
C ALA A 194 7.32 -2.67 -27.76
N GLN A 195 6.13 -3.21 -27.49
CA GLN A 195 4.85 -2.49 -27.51
C GLN A 195 3.99 -2.75 -26.27
N MET A 196 4.48 -3.56 -25.33
CA MET A 196 3.75 -3.84 -24.09
C MET A 196 4.17 -2.80 -23.05
N ILE A 197 3.23 -1.96 -22.66
CA ILE A 197 3.44 -0.99 -21.58
C ILE A 197 3.40 -1.79 -20.29
N GLN A 198 4.51 -1.73 -19.55
CA GLN A 198 4.67 -2.36 -18.24
C GLN A 198 4.41 -1.35 -17.14
N TRP A 199 4.15 -1.86 -15.94
CA TRP A 199 4.10 -1.11 -14.70
C TRP A 199 5.20 -1.57 -13.74
N GLY A 200 5.83 -0.60 -13.09
CA GLY A 200 6.78 -0.87 -12.00
C GLY A 200 6.43 -0.10 -10.75
N TRP A 201 6.74 -0.70 -9.60
CA TRP A 201 6.66 -0.03 -8.31
C TRP A 201 7.89 0.89 -8.16
N HIS A 202 7.64 2.15 -7.86
CA HIS A 202 8.67 3.16 -7.71
C HIS A 202 9.45 3.01 -6.41
N GLN A 203 10.77 3.17 -6.48
CA GLN A 203 11.61 3.15 -5.28
C GLN A 203 11.49 4.44 -4.45
N THR A 204 11.86 4.36 -3.16
CA THR A 204 11.92 5.50 -2.25
C THR A 204 13.24 6.28 -2.39
N ASN A 205 13.24 7.54 -1.95
CA ASN A 205 14.46 8.38 -1.87
C ASN A 205 15.27 8.18 -0.59
N LYS A 206 14.79 7.31 0.30
CA LYS A 206 15.33 7.14 1.63
C LYS A 206 15.58 5.66 1.88
N LEU A 207 16.84 5.26 1.80
CA LEU A 207 17.29 4.00 2.37
C LEU A 207 17.09 4.06 3.89
N LEU A 208 16.34 3.13 4.44
CA LEU A 208 16.03 3.07 5.86
C LEU A 208 17.14 2.33 6.59
N TYR A 209 18.39 2.80 6.50
CA TYR A 209 19.53 2.17 7.17
C TYR A 209 19.25 1.90 8.66
N GLY A 210 19.09 0.63 9.02
CA GLY A 210 18.81 0.15 10.39
C GLY A 210 17.36 0.31 10.86
N GLN A 211 16.43 0.68 9.96
CA GLN A 211 14.99 0.76 10.21
C GLN A 211 14.17 -0.08 9.22
N GLY A 212 14.67 -0.33 8.02
CA GLY A 212 14.13 -1.24 7.00
C GLY A 212 15.18 -2.25 6.58
N GLU A 213 14.71 -3.28 5.90
CA GLU A 213 15.49 -4.24 5.13
C GLU A 213 15.44 -3.81 3.66
N ASP A 214 16.39 -4.31 2.85
CA ASP A 214 16.31 -4.11 1.42
C ASP A 214 15.07 -4.83 0.85
N ALA A 215 14.41 -4.20 -0.11
CA ALA A 215 13.30 -4.80 -0.84
C ALA A 215 13.74 -6.10 -1.51
N VAL A 216 12.76 -6.96 -1.79
CA VAL A 216 12.99 -8.24 -2.46
C VAL A 216 12.02 -8.42 -3.63
N GLN A 217 12.43 -9.23 -4.61
CA GLN A 217 11.61 -9.54 -5.78
C GLN A 217 11.45 -11.05 -5.95
N ILE A 218 10.32 -11.47 -6.49
CA ILE A 218 10.06 -12.86 -6.86
C ILE A 218 9.30 -12.93 -8.17
N TRP A 219 9.34 -14.08 -8.84
CA TRP A 219 8.64 -14.29 -10.11
C TRP A 219 7.11 -14.18 -10.02
N TYR A 220 6.47 -14.57 -8.91
CA TYR A 220 5.02 -14.46 -8.78
C TYR A 220 4.60 -14.66 -7.31
N ILE A 221 3.47 -14.09 -6.89
CA ILE A 221 2.87 -14.33 -5.56
C ILE A 221 1.89 -15.51 -5.64
N ASP A 222 2.25 -16.67 -5.07
CA ASP A 222 1.36 -17.83 -4.91
C ASP A 222 0.84 -17.90 -3.47
N GLN A 223 -0.42 -18.30 -3.29
CA GLN A 223 -1.05 -18.51 -1.98
C GLN A 223 -0.56 -19.79 -1.28
N ASN A 224 0.06 -20.72 -2.02
CA ASN A 224 0.62 -21.96 -1.48
C ASN A 224 2.14 -21.89 -1.31
N LYS A 225 2.70 -20.69 -1.25
CA LYS A 225 4.13 -20.50 -1.06
C LYS A 225 4.60 -21.05 0.27
N ASN A 226 5.83 -21.56 0.27
CA ASN A 226 6.50 -22.01 1.48
C ASN A 226 7.53 -20.95 1.90
N GLU A 227 7.92 -20.98 3.18
CA GLU A 227 8.91 -20.10 3.82
C GLU A 227 10.29 -20.03 3.09
N CYS A 228 10.60 -20.91 2.15
CA CYS A 228 11.88 -20.94 1.43
C CYS A 228 11.75 -20.71 -0.08
N ASP A 229 10.68 -20.08 -0.54
CA ASP A 229 10.59 -19.63 -1.93
C ASP A 229 11.57 -18.47 -2.21
N GLU A 230 12.17 -18.47 -3.40
CA GLU A 230 13.33 -17.64 -3.75
C GLU A 230 12.95 -16.18 -3.98
N TRP A 231 13.00 -15.39 -2.90
CA TRP A 231 13.00 -13.93 -2.95
C TRP A 231 14.41 -13.41 -3.23
N ASP A 232 14.59 -12.82 -4.40
CA ASP A 232 15.83 -12.18 -4.82
C ASP A 232 16.00 -10.83 -4.13
N LEU A 233 17.15 -10.62 -3.48
CA LEU A 233 17.48 -9.36 -2.82
C LEU A 233 17.68 -8.21 -3.81
N LEU A 234 16.98 -7.11 -3.61
CA LEU A 234 17.21 -5.85 -4.32
C LEU A 234 18.12 -4.96 -3.46
N VAL A 235 19.44 -5.13 -3.64
CA VAL A 235 20.45 -4.44 -2.81
C VAL A 235 20.30 -2.92 -2.84
N ASP A 236 20.39 -2.28 -1.67
CA ASP A 236 20.24 -0.83 -1.49
C ASP A 236 18.98 -0.28 -2.19
N THR A 237 17.87 -1.03 -2.13
CA THR A 237 16.60 -0.68 -2.76
C THR A 237 15.49 -0.77 -1.75
N GLU A 238 14.64 0.25 -1.71
CA GLU A 238 13.40 0.23 -0.95
C GLU A 238 12.29 0.89 -1.76
N MET A 239 11.05 0.62 -1.41
CA MET A 239 9.88 0.93 -2.22
C MET A 239 9.08 2.08 -1.63
N ALA A 240 8.47 2.87 -2.51
CA ALA A 240 7.70 4.03 -2.08
C ALA A 240 6.28 3.61 -1.70
N PHE A 241 5.93 3.74 -0.42
CA PHE A 241 4.56 3.56 0.07
C PHE A 241 4.27 4.33 1.36
N ARG A 242 2.99 4.47 1.67
CA ARG A 242 2.48 4.98 2.94
C ARG A 242 1.37 4.09 3.46
N LEU A 243 1.33 4.01 4.78
CA LEU A 243 0.30 3.27 5.49
C LEU A 243 -0.46 4.24 6.39
N TYR A 244 -1.77 4.07 6.46
CA TYR A 244 -2.64 4.88 7.30
C TYR A 244 -3.47 4.01 8.24
N THR A 245 -3.93 4.63 9.33
CA THR A 245 -4.90 4.06 10.27
C THR A 245 -6.08 4.98 10.50
N ILE A 246 -7.14 4.46 11.10
CA ILE A 246 -8.19 5.32 11.65
C ILE A 246 -7.71 5.94 12.97
N PRO A 247 -8.08 7.20 13.29
CA PRO A 247 -7.92 7.69 14.65
C PRO A 247 -8.60 6.74 15.62
N GLU A 248 -7.96 6.49 16.77
CA GLU A 248 -8.65 5.85 17.88
C GLU A 248 -9.98 6.58 18.11
N PRO A 249 -11.12 5.88 18.11
CA PRO A 249 -12.40 6.52 18.37
C PRO A 249 -12.36 7.11 19.78
N SER A 250 -12.12 8.42 19.84
CA SER A 250 -12.23 9.24 21.05
C SER A 250 -13.60 9.08 21.72
N THR A 251 -14.57 8.48 21.03
CA THR A 251 -15.84 7.96 21.53
C THR A 251 -15.70 7.15 22.82
N GLY A 252 -14.63 6.36 23.02
CA GLY A 252 -14.39 5.69 24.30
C GLY A 252 -14.17 6.68 25.46
N MET A 253 -13.39 7.74 25.24
CA MET A 253 -13.20 8.82 26.21
C MET A 253 -14.44 9.71 26.37
N ILE A 254 -15.21 9.94 25.31
CA ILE A 254 -16.44 10.75 25.36
C ILE A 254 -17.56 10.00 26.10
N ILE A 255 -17.69 8.68 25.92
CA ILE A 255 -18.66 7.85 26.66
C ILE A 255 -18.26 7.76 28.14
N LEU A 256 -16.98 7.59 28.46
CA LEU A 256 -16.52 7.55 29.87
C LEU A 256 -16.68 8.91 30.57
N SER A 257 -16.40 10.02 29.89
CA SER A 257 -16.58 11.36 30.45
C SER A 257 -18.05 11.76 30.58
N SER A 258 -18.91 11.37 29.64
CA SER A 258 -20.35 11.63 29.70
C SER A 258 -21.07 10.78 30.76
N LEU A 259 -20.65 9.51 30.97
CA LEU A 259 -21.12 8.68 32.09
C LEU A 259 -20.66 9.25 33.44
N GLY A 260 -19.45 9.80 33.53
CA GLY A 260 -18.96 10.51 34.71
C GLY A 260 -19.83 11.72 35.07
N LEU A 261 -20.24 12.52 34.08
CA LEU A 261 -21.15 13.66 34.26
C LEU A 261 -22.56 13.24 34.68
N LEU A 262 -23.10 12.15 34.10
CA LEU A 262 -24.38 11.57 34.51
C LEU A 262 -24.37 11.08 35.96
N GLY A 263 -23.26 10.49 36.43
CA GLY A 263 -23.10 10.07 37.83
C GLY A 263 -23.11 11.24 38.83
N VAL A 264 -22.61 12.42 38.42
CA VAL A 264 -22.65 13.65 39.23
C VAL A 264 -24.04 14.28 39.27
N ILE A 265 -24.81 14.18 38.18
CA ILE A 265 -26.17 14.72 38.09
C ILE A 265 -27.18 13.85 38.85
N ILE A 266 -27.00 12.52 38.88
CA ILE A 266 -27.90 11.58 39.58
C ILE A 266 -27.72 11.63 41.12
N ARG A 267 -26.62 12.19 41.62
CA ARG A 267 -26.33 12.30 43.07
C ARG A 267 -26.84 13.61 43.73
N LYS A 268 -27.56 14.46 43.02
CA LYS A 268 -28.25 15.65 43.57
C LYS A 268 -29.75 15.45 43.59
#